data_AF-A0A4Q4J3C3-F1
#
_entry.id   AF-A0A4Q4J3C3-F1
#
_cell.length_a   1.000
_cell.length_b   1.000
_cell.length_c   1.000
_cell.angle_alpha   90.00
_cell.angle_beta   90.00
_cell.angle_gamma   90.00
#
_symmetry.space_group_name_H-M   'P 1'
#
loop_
_entity.id
_entity.type
_entity.pdbx_description
1 polymer ?
#
loop_
_entity_poly.entity_id
_entity_poly.type
_entity_poly.pdbx_seq_one_letter_code
_entity_poly.pdbx_strand_id
1 'polypeptide(L)'
;MSGTFVRMRFGALGVAMALAACGGGVRYRPVSDVPVRVGKPYSVRGVTYVPAADPGYDYLGYASWYGGESGNRTANGERFRPKAVTAAHATLPLPSYVEVTALETGRTILVRINDRGPFAGRGRIIDLSRGAAEQLGIRATGHAPVRVRVVEPPEKDRSKLREGKEAPERPVVDARTLANLRAQLAAQGR
;
A
#
# COMPACT_ATOMS: atom_id res chain seq x y z
N MET A 1 -76.94 9.24 -44.02
CA MET A 1 -76.07 10.41 -44.23
C MET A 1 -75.26 10.61 -42.96
N SER A 2 -73.93 10.61 -43.09
CA SER A 2 -72.93 11.30 -42.24
C SER A 2 -72.97 11.01 -40.72
N GLY A 3 -71.88 10.71 -40.03
CA GLY A 3 -70.48 10.90 -40.31
C GLY A 3 -69.73 10.76 -38.97
N THR A 4 -68.49 10.34 -39.10
CA THR A 4 -67.51 9.87 -38.15
C THR A 4 -67.03 10.92 -37.11
N PHE A 5 -66.43 10.43 -36.00
CA PHE A 5 -65.23 10.94 -35.28
C PHE A 5 -65.33 11.28 -33.78
N VAL A 6 -64.64 10.44 -32.99
CA VAL A 6 -63.60 10.72 -31.96
C VAL A 6 -63.89 11.66 -30.80
N ARG A 7 -63.61 11.16 -29.57
CA ARG A 7 -62.87 11.81 -28.47
C ARG A 7 -62.87 10.86 -27.26
N MET A 8 -61.87 10.75 -26.38
CA MET A 8 -60.49 11.19 -26.28
C MET A 8 -59.95 10.46 -25.04
N ARG A 9 -58.90 9.67 -25.16
CA ARG A 9 -58.23 9.05 -24.00
C ARG A 9 -57.43 10.15 -23.30
N PHE A 10 -57.84 10.56 -22.09
CA PHE A 10 -56.97 11.35 -21.22
C PHE A 10 -56.02 10.41 -20.49
N GLY A 11 -54.79 10.34 -21.01
CA GLY A 11 -53.68 9.63 -20.39
C GLY A 11 -53.27 10.28 -19.07
N ALA A 12 -52.95 9.45 -18.09
CA ALA A 12 -52.32 9.85 -16.84
C ALA A 12 -50.97 10.52 -17.14
N LEU A 13 -50.82 11.78 -16.74
CA LEU A 13 -49.56 12.52 -16.82
C LEU A 13 -48.65 12.05 -15.68
N GLY A 14 -47.88 10.98 -15.93
CA GLY A 14 -46.78 10.57 -15.07
C GLY A 14 -45.59 11.51 -15.27
N VAL A 15 -45.39 12.45 -14.36
CA VAL A 15 -44.16 13.25 -14.30
C VAL A 15 -43.04 12.36 -13.76
N ALA A 16 -42.27 11.76 -14.66
CA ALA A 16 -41.03 11.09 -14.31
C ALA A 16 -39.96 12.16 -14.02
N MET A 17 -39.65 12.40 -12.74
CA MET A 17 -38.44 13.13 -12.36
C MET A 17 -37.22 12.32 -12.79
N ALA A 18 -36.64 12.67 -13.94
CA ALA A 18 -35.31 12.24 -14.31
C ALA A 18 -34.29 13.02 -13.47
N LEU A 19 -33.94 12.48 -12.29
CA LEU A 19 -32.76 12.92 -11.56
C LEU A 19 -31.52 12.51 -12.35
N ALA A 20 -31.09 13.37 -13.27
CA ALA A 20 -29.77 13.29 -13.88
C ALA A 20 -28.73 13.60 -12.79
N ALA A 21 -28.28 12.55 -12.09
CA ALA A 21 -27.13 12.62 -11.22
C ALA A 21 -25.89 12.80 -12.08
N CYS A 22 -25.50 14.06 -12.31
CA CYS A 22 -24.14 14.40 -12.74
C CYS A 22 -23.18 14.11 -11.59
N GLY A 23 -22.91 12.82 -11.36
CA GLY A 23 -21.85 12.36 -10.48
C GLY A 23 -20.51 12.78 -11.08
N GLY A 24 -20.02 13.96 -10.70
CA GLY A 24 -18.64 14.40 -10.90
C GLY A 24 -17.69 13.51 -10.08
N GLY A 25 -17.56 12.25 -10.48
CA GLY A 25 -16.60 11.33 -9.90
C GLY A 25 -15.20 11.81 -10.24
N VAL A 26 -14.39 12.06 -9.21
CA VAL A 26 -12.94 12.23 -9.34
C VAL A 26 -12.43 11.10 -10.25
N ARG A 27 -11.95 11.42 -11.45
CA ARG A 27 -11.40 10.43 -12.38
C ARG A 27 -10.14 9.82 -11.75
N TYR A 28 -10.32 8.74 -11.01
CA TYR A 28 -9.22 8.02 -10.37
C TYR A 28 -8.42 7.31 -11.45
N ARG A 29 -7.14 7.67 -11.62
CA ARG A 29 -6.23 6.91 -12.46
C ARG A 29 -5.96 5.58 -11.76
N PRO A 30 -6.24 4.43 -12.41
CA PRO A 30 -5.95 3.12 -11.84
C PRO A 30 -4.47 3.02 -11.46
N VAL A 31 -4.20 2.49 -10.27
CA VAL A 31 -2.84 2.13 -9.85
C VAL A 31 -2.44 0.86 -10.60
N SER A 32 -1.23 0.86 -11.16
CA SER A 32 -0.67 -0.22 -11.99
C SER A 32 0.58 -0.78 -11.34
N ASP A 33 0.85 -2.07 -11.54
CA ASP A 33 2.14 -2.66 -11.17
C ASP A 33 3.18 -2.62 -12.29
N VAL A 34 2.77 -2.17 -13.47
CA VAL A 34 3.64 -2.05 -14.63
C VAL A 34 3.81 -0.59 -15.07
N PRO A 35 5.03 -0.18 -15.48
CA PRO A 35 6.26 -0.97 -15.43
C PRO A 35 6.86 -1.04 -14.01
N VAL A 36 7.52 -2.15 -13.68
CA VAL A 36 8.41 -2.24 -12.51
C VAL A 36 9.71 -1.50 -12.85
N ARG A 37 10.11 -0.58 -11.97
CA ARG A 37 11.28 0.29 -12.15
C ARG A 37 12.27 0.09 -11.01
N VAL A 38 13.47 -0.37 -11.35
CA VAL A 38 14.60 -0.36 -10.42
C VAL A 38 14.96 1.10 -10.11
N GLY A 39 15.20 1.90 -11.15
CA GLY A 39 15.60 3.30 -11.03
C GLY A 39 17.12 3.47 -11.08
N LYS A 40 17.59 4.70 -11.25
CA LYS A 40 19.02 5.04 -11.22
C LYS A 40 19.50 5.24 -9.77
N PRO A 41 20.80 5.10 -9.49
CA PRO A 41 21.37 5.55 -8.23
C PRO A 41 21.00 7.00 -7.92
N TYR A 42 20.76 7.31 -6.65
CA TYR A 42 20.40 8.66 -6.21
C TYR A 42 20.98 8.92 -4.81
N SER A 43 21.21 10.18 -4.48
CA SER A 43 21.80 10.57 -3.19
C SER A 43 20.85 11.44 -2.39
N VAL A 44 20.73 11.16 -1.10
CA VAL A 44 19.96 11.95 -0.14
C VAL A 44 20.83 12.21 1.07
N ARG A 45 21.02 13.48 1.45
CA ARG A 45 21.84 13.89 2.62
C ARG A 45 23.25 13.28 2.61
N GLY A 46 23.89 13.22 1.43
CA GLY A 46 25.24 12.66 1.28
C GLY A 46 25.34 11.13 1.27
N VAL A 47 24.23 10.41 1.45
CA VAL A 47 24.18 8.95 1.33
C VAL A 47 23.66 8.56 -0.05
N THR A 48 24.42 7.73 -0.76
CA THR A 48 24.02 7.20 -2.07
C THR A 48 23.28 5.88 -1.92
N TYR A 49 22.10 5.81 -2.50
CA TYR A 49 21.27 4.61 -2.61
C TYR A 49 21.33 4.10 -4.04
N VAL A 50 21.56 2.80 -4.19
CA VAL A 50 21.60 2.12 -5.48
C VAL A 50 20.42 1.15 -5.52
N PRO A 51 19.30 1.52 -6.18
CA PRO A 51 18.23 0.58 -6.38
C PRO A 51 18.67 -0.64 -7.18
N ALA A 52 18.20 -1.81 -6.78
CA ALA A 52 18.51 -3.08 -7.42
C ALA A 52 17.33 -4.04 -7.26
N ALA A 53 17.15 -4.94 -8.24
CA ALA A 53 16.27 -6.08 -8.05
C ALA A 53 16.92 -7.07 -7.08
N ASP A 54 16.19 -7.44 -6.04
CA ASP A 54 16.61 -8.43 -5.06
C ASP A 54 15.42 -9.34 -4.72
N PRO A 55 15.15 -10.38 -5.54
CA PRO A 55 14.05 -11.30 -5.29
C PRO A 55 14.26 -12.14 -4.02
N GLY A 56 15.49 -12.20 -3.50
CA GLY A 56 15.85 -12.91 -2.27
C GLY A 56 15.90 -12.02 -1.04
N TYR A 57 15.48 -10.75 -1.15
CA TYR A 57 15.55 -9.79 -0.07
C TYR A 57 14.80 -10.30 1.17
N ASP A 58 15.55 -10.52 2.25
CA ASP A 58 15.07 -10.99 3.54
C ASP A 58 15.94 -10.38 4.64
N TYR A 59 15.51 -9.23 5.14
CA TYR A 59 16.31 -8.41 6.06
C TYR A 59 15.58 -8.10 7.35
N LEU A 60 16.36 -8.07 8.42
CA LEU A 60 15.96 -7.57 9.73
C LEU A 60 16.35 -6.10 9.84
N GLY A 61 15.51 -5.33 10.51
CA GLY A 61 15.76 -3.92 10.77
C GLY A 61 14.58 -3.29 11.49
N TYR A 62 14.39 -2.00 11.29
CA TYR A 62 13.33 -1.24 11.93
C TYR A 62 12.37 -0.66 10.89
N ALA A 63 11.09 -0.71 11.22
CA ALA A 63 10.04 0.02 10.53
C ALA A 63 9.74 1.33 11.26
N SER A 64 9.40 2.37 10.51
CA SER A 64 8.60 3.48 11.02
C SER A 64 7.35 3.67 10.15
N TRP A 65 6.57 4.73 10.35
CA TRP A 65 5.43 5.02 9.49
C TRP A 65 5.21 6.51 9.23
N TYR A 66 4.59 6.81 8.10
CA TYR A 66 4.24 8.15 7.64
C TYR A 66 2.75 8.24 7.25
N GLY A 67 2.20 9.45 7.24
CA GLY A 67 0.77 9.64 6.98
C GLY A 67 0.22 11.04 7.18
N GLY A 68 1.01 11.97 7.73
CA GLY A 68 0.66 13.39 7.81
C GLY A 68 0.81 14.15 6.49
N GLU A 69 1.64 13.64 5.57
CA GLU A 69 1.92 14.24 4.27
C GLU A 69 0.86 13.84 3.23
N SER A 70 -0.42 14.15 3.48
CA SER A 70 -1.49 13.78 2.54
C SER A 70 -1.54 14.72 1.34
N GLY A 71 -1.37 14.20 0.12
CA GLY A 71 -1.58 14.93 -1.14
C GLY A 71 -0.44 14.84 -2.16
N ASN A 72 0.74 14.40 -1.74
CA ASN A 72 1.91 14.26 -2.60
C ASN A 72 1.84 13.01 -3.50
N ARG A 73 2.63 13.03 -4.57
CA ARG A 73 2.88 11.84 -5.38
C ARG A 73 4.00 11.02 -4.76
N THR A 74 3.86 9.70 -4.76
CA THR A 74 4.93 8.78 -4.39
C THR A 74 6.01 8.77 -5.47
N ALA A 75 7.17 8.20 -5.19
CA ALA A 75 8.22 7.97 -6.21
C ALA A 75 7.74 7.08 -7.37
N ASN A 76 6.73 6.23 -7.16
CA ASN A 76 6.09 5.49 -8.25
C ASN A 76 5.12 6.35 -9.09
N GLY A 77 4.92 7.63 -8.73
CA GLY A 77 4.05 8.58 -9.43
C GLY A 77 2.57 8.50 -9.05
N GLU A 78 2.23 7.63 -8.10
CA GLU A 78 0.87 7.41 -7.59
C GLU A 78 0.49 8.51 -6.61
N ARG A 79 -0.82 8.80 -6.48
CA ARG A 79 -1.28 9.69 -5.40
C ARG A 79 -1.17 8.96 -4.08
N PHE A 80 -0.45 9.52 -3.11
CA PHE A 80 -0.34 8.91 -1.79
C PHE A 80 -1.70 8.81 -1.09
N ARG A 81 -1.95 7.65 -0.48
CA ARG A 81 -3.17 7.31 0.24
C ARG A 81 -2.80 6.82 1.64
N PRO A 82 -2.93 7.64 2.70
CA PRO A 82 -2.50 7.26 4.03
C PRO A 82 -3.14 5.97 4.56
N LYS A 83 -4.39 5.66 4.15
CA LYS A 83 -5.13 4.46 4.57
C LYS A 83 -4.82 3.20 3.74
N ALA A 84 -4.15 3.32 2.59
CA ALA A 84 -3.80 2.16 1.77
C ALA A 84 -2.62 1.40 2.40
N VAL A 85 -2.53 0.08 2.20
CA VAL A 85 -1.41 -0.73 2.74
C VAL A 85 -0.22 -0.66 1.79
N THR A 86 0.61 0.36 2.00
CA THR A 86 1.77 0.68 1.16
C THR A 86 2.97 1.06 2.03
N ALA A 87 4.16 1.09 1.43
CA ALA A 87 5.37 1.51 2.12
C ALA A 87 6.40 2.13 1.17
N ALA A 88 7.35 2.84 1.77
CA ALA A 88 8.56 3.31 1.14
C ALA A 88 9.71 2.34 1.41
N HIS A 89 10.50 2.05 0.38
CA HIS A 89 11.77 1.34 0.49
C HIS A 89 12.85 2.05 -0.34
N ALA A 90 14.09 2.10 0.18
CA ALA A 90 15.16 2.87 -0.45
C ALA A 90 15.60 2.25 -1.80
N THR A 91 15.82 0.94 -1.85
CA THR A 91 16.48 0.29 -3.00
C THR A 91 15.64 -0.74 -3.76
N LEU A 92 14.57 -1.31 -3.20
CA LEU A 92 13.73 -2.25 -3.93
C LEU A 92 13.07 -1.60 -5.17
N PRO A 93 12.83 -2.38 -6.24
CA PRO A 93 12.12 -1.88 -7.42
C PRO A 93 10.73 -1.35 -7.07
N LEU A 94 10.22 -0.38 -7.85
CA LEU A 94 8.87 0.15 -7.70
C LEU A 94 7.96 -0.26 -8.86
N PRO A 95 6.78 -0.84 -8.59
CA PRO A 95 6.39 -1.40 -7.31
C PRO A 95 7.10 -2.73 -7.00
N SER A 96 7.11 -3.11 -5.72
CA SER A 96 7.45 -4.45 -5.24
C SER A 96 6.44 -4.88 -4.17
N TYR A 97 6.38 -6.16 -3.84
CA TYR A 97 5.57 -6.68 -2.75
C TYR A 97 6.44 -7.30 -1.68
N VAL A 98 6.12 -7.02 -0.43
CA VAL A 98 6.85 -7.56 0.73
C VAL A 98 5.91 -8.09 1.79
N GLU A 99 6.34 -9.12 2.50
CA GLU A 99 5.80 -9.47 3.81
C GLU A 99 6.59 -8.71 4.88
N VAL A 100 5.87 -8.06 5.79
CA VAL A 100 6.44 -7.35 6.93
C VAL A 100 5.97 -8.02 8.20
N THR A 101 6.89 -8.59 8.97
CA THR A 101 6.62 -9.21 10.27
C THR A 101 7.09 -8.28 11.39
N ALA A 102 6.19 -7.89 12.29
CA ALA A 102 6.54 -7.20 13.53
C ALA A 102 7.15 -8.21 14.51
N LEU A 103 8.41 -8.03 14.86
CA LEU A 103 9.10 -9.01 15.71
C LEU A 103 8.58 -9.01 17.14
N GLU A 104 7.90 -7.96 17.60
CA GLU A 104 7.31 -7.88 18.95
C GLU A 104 6.08 -8.78 19.11
N THR A 105 5.26 -8.91 18.06
CA THR A 105 3.96 -9.58 18.12
C THR A 105 3.87 -10.81 17.22
N GLY A 106 4.79 -10.98 16.27
CA GLY A 106 4.73 -12.00 15.23
C GLY A 106 3.69 -11.72 14.14
N ARG A 107 2.94 -10.61 14.23
CA ARG A 107 1.98 -10.21 13.21
C ARG A 107 2.70 -9.94 11.90
N THR A 108 2.14 -10.48 10.82
CA THR A 108 2.70 -10.34 9.47
C THR A 108 1.63 -9.80 8.53
N ILE A 109 2.00 -8.83 7.70
CA ILE A 109 1.10 -8.29 6.67
C ILE A 109 1.80 -8.23 5.30
N LEU A 110 1.01 -8.32 4.24
CA LEU A 110 1.48 -8.04 2.89
C LEU A 110 1.46 -6.52 2.64
N VAL A 111 2.53 -5.97 2.09
CA VAL A 111 2.67 -4.54 1.82
C VAL A 111 3.17 -4.32 0.40
N ARG A 112 2.62 -3.31 -0.27
CA ARG A 112 3.08 -2.86 -1.60
C ARG A 112 4.06 -1.71 -1.44
N ILE A 113 5.28 -1.89 -1.93
CA ILE A 113 6.27 -0.82 -2.00
C ILE A 113 5.96 0.05 -3.22
N ASN A 114 5.71 1.34 -3.00
CA ASN A 114 5.41 2.29 -4.08
C ASN A 114 6.11 3.64 -3.90
N ASP A 115 7.03 3.74 -2.93
CA ASP A 115 7.73 4.99 -2.64
C ASP A 115 9.20 4.76 -2.23
N ARG A 116 9.97 5.85 -2.11
CA ARG A 116 11.38 5.86 -1.73
C ARG A 116 11.56 6.42 -0.31
N GLY A 117 12.43 5.76 0.45
CA GLY A 117 12.64 6.01 1.88
C GLY A 117 12.72 4.69 2.64
N PRO A 118 13.04 4.65 3.94
CA PRO A 118 13.47 5.78 4.76
C PRO A 118 14.83 6.36 4.33
N PHE A 119 15.05 7.64 4.62
CA PHE A 119 16.35 8.32 4.47
C PHE A 119 16.94 8.73 5.84
N ALA A 120 16.64 7.94 6.87
CA ALA A 120 16.89 8.29 8.25
C ALA A 120 17.55 7.14 9.03
N GLY A 121 18.76 7.41 9.54
CA GLY A 121 19.44 6.62 10.57
C GLY A 121 19.90 5.21 10.16
N ARG A 122 20.88 4.67 10.89
CA ARG A 122 21.29 3.27 10.74
C ARG A 122 20.17 2.36 11.25
N GLY A 123 19.80 1.35 10.45
CA GLY A 123 18.91 0.25 10.85
C GLY A 123 17.43 0.38 10.43
N ARG A 124 16.95 1.55 10.00
CA ARG A 124 15.58 1.66 9.47
C ARG A 124 15.56 1.23 8.01
N ILE A 125 14.71 0.25 7.68
CA ILE A 125 14.70 -0.38 6.36
C ILE A 125 13.37 -0.17 5.61
N ILE A 126 12.31 0.24 6.30
CA ILE A 126 11.00 0.44 5.68
C ILE A 126 10.21 1.52 6.42
N ASP A 127 9.49 2.36 5.65
CA ASP A 127 8.53 3.32 6.20
C ASP A 127 7.13 2.95 5.72
N LEU A 128 6.27 2.55 6.64
CA LEU A 128 4.91 2.10 6.36
C LEU A 128 3.97 3.30 6.18
N SER A 129 2.92 3.14 5.38
CA SER A 129 1.78 4.06 5.45
C SER A 129 1.05 3.90 6.79
N ARG A 130 0.24 4.90 7.17
CA ARG A 130 -0.63 4.81 8.36
C ARG A 130 -1.51 3.54 8.35
N GLY A 131 -2.11 3.19 7.22
CA GLY A 131 -2.95 1.98 7.10
C GLY A 131 -2.16 0.68 7.26
N ALA A 132 -0.93 0.61 6.75
CA ALA A 132 -0.05 -0.53 6.97
C ALA A 132 0.41 -0.62 8.44
N ALA A 133 0.74 0.49 9.07
CA ALA A 133 1.12 0.54 10.48
C ALA A 133 -0.05 0.16 11.42
N GLU A 134 -1.28 0.52 11.06
CA GLU A 134 -2.50 0.10 11.78
C GLU A 134 -2.68 -1.41 11.73
N GLN A 135 -2.61 -2.01 10.54
CA GLN A 135 -2.78 -3.46 10.39
C GLN A 135 -1.63 -4.26 11.01
N LEU A 136 -0.40 -3.78 10.89
CA LEU A 136 0.75 -4.42 11.53
C LEU A 136 0.71 -4.29 13.07
N GLY A 137 0.02 -3.26 13.58
CA GLY A 137 -0.13 -3.00 15.01
C GLY A 137 0.97 -2.11 15.61
N ILE A 138 1.67 -1.32 14.79
CA ILE A 138 2.80 -0.47 15.23
C ILE A 138 2.48 1.03 15.20
N ARG A 139 1.24 1.41 14.84
CA ARG A 139 0.85 2.83 14.72
C ARG A 139 1.09 3.60 16.03
N ALA A 140 0.73 3.00 17.17
CA ALA A 140 0.85 3.65 18.49
C ALA A 140 2.30 3.76 18.98
N THR A 141 3.14 2.77 18.68
CA THR A 141 4.57 2.75 19.07
C THR A 141 5.44 3.63 18.17
N GLY A 142 4.98 3.92 16.94
CA GLY A 142 5.68 4.77 15.98
C GLY A 142 6.79 4.07 15.19
N HIS A 143 7.42 3.08 15.81
CA HIS A 143 8.48 2.25 15.23
C HIS A 143 8.40 0.84 15.81
N ALA A 144 9.00 -0.13 15.11
CA ALA A 144 9.09 -1.52 15.58
C ALA A 144 10.26 -2.25 14.90
N PRO A 145 10.88 -3.23 15.57
CA PRO A 145 11.76 -4.19 14.93
C PRO A 145 10.94 -5.09 13.99
N VAL A 146 11.40 -5.25 12.75
CA VAL A 146 10.69 -6.00 11.71
C VAL A 146 11.63 -6.92 10.93
N ARG A 147 11.02 -7.93 10.32
CA ARG A 147 11.56 -8.65 9.16
C ARG A 147 10.81 -8.20 7.92
N VAL A 148 11.54 -7.91 6.84
CA VAL A 148 10.98 -7.54 5.54
C VAL A 148 11.45 -8.54 4.50
N ARG A 149 10.50 -9.20 3.83
CA ARG A 149 10.77 -10.20 2.80
C ARG A 149 10.11 -9.84 1.48
N VAL A 150 10.84 -9.85 0.38
CA VAL A 150 10.23 -9.78 -0.95
C VAL A 150 9.46 -11.07 -1.22
N VAL A 151 8.25 -10.91 -1.78
CA VAL A 151 7.35 -12.01 -2.13
C VAL A 151 6.63 -11.71 -3.44
N GLU A 152 6.16 -12.76 -4.11
CA GLU A 152 5.26 -12.67 -5.27
C GLU A 152 3.87 -13.18 -4.87
N PRO A 153 2.99 -12.32 -4.32
CA PRO A 153 1.67 -12.73 -3.88
C PRO A 153 0.75 -12.98 -5.08
N PRO A 154 -0.32 -13.79 -4.93
CA PRO A 154 -1.27 -14.03 -6.01
C PRO A 154 -1.94 -12.72 -6.45
N GLU A 155 -2.34 -12.65 -7.71
CA GLU A 155 -2.89 -11.44 -8.33
C GLU A 155 -4.12 -10.88 -7.58
N LYS A 156 -4.90 -11.76 -6.95
CA LYS A 156 -6.03 -11.37 -6.07
C LYS A 156 -5.58 -10.45 -4.94
N ASP A 157 -4.47 -10.76 -4.29
CA ASP A 157 -3.94 -9.98 -3.18
C ASP A 157 -3.29 -8.69 -3.69
N ARG A 158 -2.59 -8.77 -4.82
CA ARG A 158 -2.02 -7.60 -5.50
C ARG A 158 -3.10 -6.58 -5.87
N SER A 159 -4.22 -7.03 -6.43
CA SER A 159 -5.35 -6.17 -6.81
C SER A 159 -5.95 -5.45 -5.62
N LYS A 160 -6.15 -6.15 -4.49
CA LYS A 160 -6.63 -5.52 -3.25
C LYS A 160 -5.72 -4.35 -2.83
N LEU A 161 -4.41 -4.55 -2.85
CA LEU A 161 -3.47 -3.50 -2.47
C LEU A 161 -3.45 -2.32 -3.47
N ARG A 162 -3.57 -2.57 -4.77
CA ARG A 162 -3.69 -1.49 -5.79
C ARG A 162 -4.98 -0.69 -5.64
N GLU A 163 -6.06 -1.33 -5.22
CA GLU A 163 -7.34 -0.67 -4.92
C GLU A 163 -7.27 0.14 -3.61
N GLY A 164 -6.23 -0.05 -2.79
CA GLY A 164 -6.04 0.58 -1.49
C GLY A 164 -6.85 -0.08 -0.38
N LYS A 165 -7.24 -1.34 -0.56
CA LYS A 165 -7.91 -2.16 0.46
C LYS A 165 -6.89 -2.70 1.47
N GLU A 166 -7.42 -3.27 2.54
CA GLU A 166 -6.62 -3.93 3.57
C GLU A 166 -5.89 -5.16 3.02
N ALA A 167 -4.73 -5.45 3.61
CA ALA A 167 -3.97 -6.65 3.28
C ALA A 167 -4.68 -7.87 3.86
N PRO A 168 -4.63 -9.03 3.19
CA PRO A 168 -5.05 -10.28 3.80
C PRO A 168 -4.22 -10.55 5.06
N GLU A 169 -4.88 -11.03 6.12
CA GLU A 169 -4.19 -11.53 7.30
C GLU A 169 -3.26 -12.69 6.95
N ARG A 170 -2.08 -12.73 7.58
CA ARG A 170 -1.13 -13.82 7.46
C ARG A 170 -0.98 -14.54 8.80
N PRO A 171 -0.62 -15.83 8.80
CA PRO A 171 -0.33 -16.55 10.03
C PRO A 171 0.69 -15.78 10.88
N VAL A 172 0.43 -15.72 12.19
CA VAL A 172 1.37 -15.16 13.16
C VAL A 172 2.58 -16.07 13.23
N VAL A 173 3.78 -15.48 13.24
CA VAL A 173 5.03 -16.22 13.38
C VAL A 173 5.12 -16.83 14.79
N ASP A 174 5.49 -18.11 14.86
CA ASP A 174 5.58 -18.84 16.12
C ASP A 174 6.66 -18.28 17.06
N ALA A 175 6.49 -18.51 18.36
CA ALA A 175 7.34 -17.94 19.40
C ALA A 175 8.83 -18.31 19.27
N ARG A 176 9.14 -19.54 18.82
CA ARG A 176 10.53 -20.00 18.67
C ARG A 176 11.20 -19.27 17.52
N THR A 177 10.54 -19.18 16.37
CA THR A 177 11.03 -18.40 15.23
C THR A 177 11.20 -16.94 15.61
N LEU A 178 10.23 -16.36 16.34
CA LEU A 178 10.29 -14.97 16.77
C LEU A 178 11.47 -14.69 17.70
N ALA A 179 11.76 -15.60 18.64
CA ALA A 179 12.93 -15.51 19.52
C ALA A 179 14.25 -15.52 18.72
N ASN A 180 14.35 -16.39 17.71
CA ASN A 180 15.52 -16.46 16.84
C ASN A 180 15.72 -15.17 16.04
N LEU A 181 14.65 -14.62 15.44
CA LEU A 181 14.74 -13.37 14.67
C LEU A 181 15.15 -12.19 15.55
N ARG A 182 14.63 -12.11 16.77
CA ARG A 182 15.04 -11.09 17.75
C ARG A 182 16.52 -11.22 18.13
N ALA A 183 17.00 -12.45 18.36
CA ALA A 183 18.40 -12.71 18.66
C ALA A 183 19.32 -12.33 17.50
N GLN A 184 18.92 -12.63 16.26
CA GLN A 184 19.64 -12.23 15.05
C GLN A 184 19.72 -10.71 14.90
N LEU A 185 18.61 -9.99 15.08
CA LEU A 185 18.59 -8.52 15.04
C LEU A 185 19.49 -7.92 16.13
N ALA A 186 19.44 -8.46 17.35
CA ALA A 186 20.29 -8.01 18.45
C ALA A 186 21.79 -8.22 18.18
N ALA A 187 22.15 -9.30 17.45
CA ALA A 187 23.52 -9.56 17.07
C ALA A 187 24.04 -8.61 15.97
N GLN A 188 23.16 -8.06 15.11
CA GLN A 188 23.54 -7.10 14.07
C GLN A 188 23.92 -5.71 14.61
N GLY A 189 23.49 -5.39 15.84
CA GLY A 189 23.80 -4.12 16.52
C GLY A 189 25.07 -4.14 17.36
N ARG A 190 25.78 -5.28 17.43
CA ARG A 190 27.12 -5.40 18.02
C ARG A 190 28.18 -5.17 16.95
#